data_AF-C4PF72-F1
#
_entry.id   AF-C4PF72-F1
#
_cell.length_a   1.000
_cell.length_b   1.000
_cell.length_c   1.000
_cell.angle_alpha   90.00
_cell.angle_beta   90.00
_cell.angle_gamma   90.00
#
_symmetry.space_group_name_H-M   'P 1'
#
loop_
_entity.id
_entity.type
_entity.pdbx_description
1 polymer ?
#
loop_
_entity_poly.entity_id
_entity_poly.type
_entity_poly.pdbx_seq_one_letter_code
_entity_poly.pdbx_strand_id
1 'polypeptide(L)'
;QKYFNNIYENSVREKSQAKDHYQDKNGGNFFKLREDWWYANRETVWKAMTCSDELTGASYFHATCSDSHRSETFSQAKDKCRCDGAKSANADQVPTYFDYVPQFLR
;
A
#
# COMPACT_ATOMS: atom_id res chain seq x y z
N GLN A 1 17.58 -5.60 -8.31
CA GLN A 1 17.31 -6.99 -8.75
C GLN A 1 17.83 -8.01 -7.74
N LYS A 2 19.11 -7.92 -7.33
CA LYS A 2 19.74 -8.78 -6.30
C LYS A 2 18.88 -9.06 -5.05
N TYR A 3 18.27 -8.03 -4.45
CA TYR A 3 17.43 -8.19 -3.26
C TYR A 3 16.18 -9.05 -3.50
N PHE A 4 15.48 -8.86 -4.63
CA PHE A 4 14.30 -9.65 -4.96
C PHE A 4 14.64 -11.09 -5.32
N ASN A 5 15.83 -11.35 -5.87
CA ASN A 5 16.33 -12.72 -6.04
C ASN A 5 16.50 -13.40 -4.68
N ASN A 6 17.13 -12.73 -3.72
CA ASN A 6 17.28 -13.28 -2.37
C ASN A 6 15.93 -13.51 -1.67
N ILE A 7 14.97 -12.59 -1.83
CA ILE A 7 13.60 -12.74 -1.29
C ILE A 7 12.92 -13.96 -1.91
N TYR A 8 13.05 -14.14 -3.24
CA TYR A 8 12.52 -15.30 -3.94
C TYR A 8 13.14 -16.61 -3.43
N GLU A 9 14.46 -16.69 -3.38
CA GLU A 9 15.18 -17.88 -2.89
C GLU A 9 14.78 -18.24 -1.45
N ASN A 10 14.70 -17.24 -0.56
CA ASN A 10 14.24 -17.44 0.81
C ASN A 10 12.77 -17.90 0.86
N SER A 11 11.90 -17.31 0.05
CA SER A 11 10.48 -17.66 -0.02
C SER A 11 10.28 -19.10 -0.50
N VAL A 12 11.04 -19.55 -1.50
CA VAL A 12 11.04 -20.94 -1.99
C VAL A 12 11.57 -21.91 -0.95
N ARG A 13 12.61 -21.50 -0.19
CA ARG A 13 13.18 -22.31 0.89
C ARG A 13 12.19 -22.51 2.04
N GLU A 14 11.42 -21.49 2.39
CA GLU A 14 10.42 -21.57 3.46
C GLU A 14 9.15 -22.28 3.00
N LYS A 15 8.71 -22.03 1.76
CA LYS A 15 7.51 -22.60 1.16
C LYS A 15 7.80 -22.97 -0.29
N SER A 16 7.97 -24.26 -0.56
CA SER A 16 8.28 -24.77 -1.90
C SER A 16 7.24 -24.35 -2.96
N GLN A 17 5.97 -24.18 -2.56
CA GLN A 17 4.87 -23.68 -3.40
C GLN A 17 5.10 -22.27 -3.96
N ALA A 18 5.96 -21.45 -3.34
CA ALA A 18 6.31 -20.13 -3.83
C ALA A 18 7.01 -20.21 -5.20
N LYS A 19 7.70 -21.31 -5.48
CA LYS A 19 8.34 -21.56 -6.77
C LYS A 19 7.28 -21.55 -7.86
N ASP A 20 6.25 -22.39 -7.72
CA ASP A 20 5.18 -22.53 -8.72
C ASP A 20 4.35 -21.25 -8.82
N HIS A 21 4.06 -20.58 -7.70
CA HIS A 21 3.27 -19.33 -7.67
C HIS A 21 3.96 -18.17 -8.41
N TYR A 22 5.29 -18.10 -8.33
CA TYR A 22 6.09 -17.07 -9.01
C TYR A 22 6.81 -17.59 -10.26
N GLN A 23 6.44 -18.76 -10.79
CA GLN A 23 6.97 -19.26 -12.06
C GLN A 23 6.21 -18.63 -13.24
N ASP A 24 6.93 -18.20 -14.27
CA ASP A 24 6.35 -17.83 -15.56
C ASP A 24 7.05 -18.56 -16.72
N LYS A 25 6.55 -18.31 -17.94
CA LYS A 25 7.10 -18.87 -19.19
C LYS A 25 8.56 -18.46 -19.45
N ASN A 26 9.07 -17.43 -18.75
CA ASN A 26 10.40 -16.86 -18.95
C ASN A 26 11.37 -17.19 -17.78
N GLY A 27 11.00 -18.12 -16.90
CA GLY A 27 11.90 -18.62 -15.85
C GLY A 27 11.84 -17.87 -14.53
N GLY A 28 10.85 -17.01 -14.31
CA GLY A 28 10.60 -16.37 -13.01
C GLY A 28 9.82 -15.07 -13.14
N ASN A 29 8.61 -15.04 -12.57
CA ASN A 29 7.73 -13.88 -12.54
C ASN A 29 8.15 -12.89 -11.43
N PHE A 30 9.27 -12.21 -11.64
CA PHE A 30 9.73 -11.16 -10.72
C PHE A 30 8.77 -9.97 -10.65
N PHE A 31 7.88 -9.79 -11.63
CA PHE A 31 6.85 -8.74 -11.60
C PHE A 31 5.80 -9.06 -10.54
N LYS A 32 5.22 -10.26 -10.58
CA LYS A 32 4.25 -10.73 -9.59
C LYS A 32 4.84 -10.73 -8.17
N LEU A 33 6.10 -11.14 -8.01
CA LEU A 33 6.77 -11.06 -6.69
C LEU A 33 6.85 -9.62 -6.16
N ARG A 34 7.14 -8.65 -7.03
CA ARG A 34 7.22 -7.23 -6.63
C ARG A 34 5.85 -6.65 -6.32
N GLU A 35 4.82 -7.03 -7.08
CA GLU A 35 3.44 -6.61 -6.84
C GLU A 35 2.92 -7.19 -5.51
N ASP A 36 3.12 -8.49 -5.27
CA ASP A 36 2.73 -9.15 -4.02
C ASP A 36 3.50 -8.55 -2.83
N TRP A 37 4.80 -8.26 -3.00
CA TRP A 37 5.60 -7.57 -1.97
C TRP A 37 5.08 -6.15 -1.71
N TRP A 38 4.77 -5.37 -2.75
CA TRP A 38 4.21 -4.03 -2.59
C TRP A 38 2.87 -4.09 -1.87
N TYR A 39 1.96 -4.96 -2.30
CA TYR A 39 0.66 -5.15 -1.66
C TYR A 39 0.79 -5.47 -0.17
N ALA A 40 1.73 -6.35 0.20
CA ALA A 40 1.96 -6.73 1.60
C ALA A 40 2.58 -5.62 2.47
N ASN A 41 3.31 -4.67 1.88
CA ASN A 41 4.08 -3.67 2.64
C ASN A 41 3.58 -2.22 2.45
N ARG A 42 2.66 -1.97 1.51
CA ARG A 42 2.20 -0.61 1.16
C ARG A 42 1.69 0.19 2.35
N GLU A 43 1.02 -0.48 3.29
CA GLU A 43 0.54 0.10 4.54
C GLU A 43 1.69 0.63 5.41
N THR A 44 2.73 -0.19 5.61
CA THR A 44 3.91 0.17 6.40
C THR A 44 4.69 1.30 5.74
N VAL A 45 4.84 1.26 4.41
CA VAL A 45 5.47 2.34 3.65
C VAL A 45 4.69 3.65 3.80
N TRP A 46 3.36 3.60 3.68
CA TRP A 46 2.51 4.77 3.87
C TRP A 46 2.66 5.35 5.26
N LYS A 47 2.58 4.51 6.30
CA LYS A 47 2.78 4.90 7.69
C LYS A 47 4.12 5.60 7.92
N ALA A 48 5.20 5.06 7.34
CA ALA A 48 6.53 5.65 7.43
C ALA A 48 6.62 7.04 6.77
N MET A 49 5.82 7.28 5.71
CA MET A 49 5.73 8.57 5.05
C MET A 49 4.86 9.58 5.81
N THR A 50 3.78 9.13 6.45
CA THR A 50 2.74 10.02 6.99
C THR A 50 2.84 10.26 8.49
N CYS A 51 3.45 9.38 9.28
CA CYS A 51 3.51 9.50 10.73
C CYS A 51 4.57 10.47 11.28
N SER A 52 4.92 11.52 10.52
CA SER A 52 5.74 12.63 11.01
C SER A 52 4.88 13.68 11.71
N ASP A 53 5.41 14.32 12.76
CA ASP A 53 4.74 15.44 13.41
C ASP A 53 4.63 16.67 12.50
N GLU A 54 5.51 16.78 11.49
CA GLU A 54 5.46 17.83 10.46
C GLU A 54 4.17 17.76 9.60
N LEU A 55 3.49 16.61 9.59
CA LEU A 55 2.26 16.39 8.85
C LEU A 55 1.00 16.58 9.72
N THR A 56 1.15 17.08 10.95
CA THR A 56 0.02 17.49 11.79
C THR A 56 -0.77 18.60 11.08
N GLY A 57 -2.09 18.45 10.92
CA GLY A 57 -2.93 19.35 10.12
C GLY A 57 -2.89 19.11 8.61
N ALA A 58 -1.97 18.29 8.09
CA ALA A 58 -1.97 17.92 6.67
C ALA A 58 -3.12 16.97 6.36
N SER A 59 -3.78 17.19 5.22
CA SER A 59 -4.85 16.35 4.71
C SER A 59 -4.56 15.81 3.32
N TYR A 60 -5.11 14.64 3.02
CA TYR A 60 -5.06 14.09 1.69
C TYR A 60 -6.06 14.83 0.78
N PHE A 61 -5.59 15.28 -0.38
CA PHE A 61 -6.33 16.20 -1.25
C PHE A 61 -7.60 15.61 -1.86
N HIS A 62 -7.68 14.28 -1.98
CA HIS A 62 -8.85 13.61 -2.53
C HIS A 62 -9.82 13.26 -1.40
N ALA A 63 -10.98 13.91 -1.40
CA ALA A 63 -12.03 13.59 -0.45
C ALA A 63 -12.74 12.28 -0.83
N THR A 64 -13.08 11.46 0.15
CA THR A 64 -13.90 10.26 -0.06
C THR A 64 -15.37 10.63 -0.14
N CYS A 65 -16.13 9.99 -1.04
CA CYS A 65 -17.56 10.20 -1.18
C CYS A 65 -18.29 9.92 0.15
N SER A 66 -19.17 10.84 0.56
CA SER A 66 -20.12 10.60 1.65
C SER A 66 -21.30 9.79 1.12
N ASP A 67 -21.75 8.80 1.88
CA ASP A 67 -22.91 7.98 1.52
C ASP A 67 -24.18 8.85 1.43
N SER A 68 -24.99 8.65 0.39
CA SER A 68 -25.97 9.60 -0.15
C SER A 68 -27.23 9.81 0.72
N HIS A 69 -27.17 9.49 2.01
CA HIS A 69 -28.31 9.51 2.92
C HIS A 69 -28.20 10.49 4.10
N ARG A 70 -27.06 11.19 4.28
CA ARG A 70 -26.92 12.23 5.32
C ARG A 70 -26.05 13.38 4.84
N SER A 71 -26.66 14.57 4.76
CA SER A 71 -26.05 15.89 4.96
C SER A 71 -24.61 16.07 4.45
N GLU A 72 -24.50 16.57 3.22
CA GLU A 72 -23.42 17.42 2.67
C GLU A 72 -22.13 17.54 3.51
N THR A 73 -21.18 16.61 3.37
CA THR A 73 -19.74 16.92 3.42
C THR A 73 -18.92 15.70 3.03
N PHE A 74 -18.05 15.85 2.03
CA PHE A 74 -17.08 14.81 1.67
C PHE A 74 -16.10 14.59 2.82
N SER A 75 -15.87 13.34 3.21
CA SER A 75 -14.91 13.00 4.27
C SER A 75 -13.49 13.11 3.73
N GLN A 76 -12.61 13.82 4.44
CA GLN A 76 -11.19 13.91 4.10
C GLN A 76 -10.35 13.18 5.13
N ALA A 77 -9.27 12.53 4.67
CA ALA A 77 -8.21 12.04 5.54
C ALA A 77 -7.40 13.24 6.06
N LYS A 78 -7.62 13.65 7.31
CA LYS A 78 -6.97 14.80 7.96
C LYS A 78 -5.92 14.33 8.97
N ASP A 79 -5.14 15.29 9.47
CA ASP A 79 -4.14 15.14 10.53
C ASP A 79 -3.20 13.95 10.32
N LYS A 80 -2.12 14.19 9.58
CA LYS A 80 -1.16 13.17 9.11
C LYS A 80 -1.74 12.27 8.02
N CYS A 81 -2.70 12.77 7.23
CA CYS A 81 -3.25 12.09 6.06
C CYS A 81 -3.73 10.63 6.31
N ARG A 82 -4.07 10.29 7.56
CA ARG A 82 -4.19 8.95 8.20
C ARG A 82 -2.90 8.43 8.87
N CYS A 83 -2.69 8.89 10.10
CA CYS A 83 -1.85 8.21 11.10
C CYS A 83 -2.44 8.48 12.49
N ASP A 84 -3.30 7.59 13.01
CA ASP A 84 -3.66 7.63 14.43
C ASP A 84 -2.84 6.60 15.20
N GLY A 85 -2.07 7.06 16.18
CA GLY A 85 -1.34 6.19 17.11
C GLY A 85 -2.24 5.32 18.01
N ALA A 86 -3.57 5.44 17.88
CA ALA A 86 -4.55 4.65 18.61
C ALA A 86 -5.12 3.56 17.68
N LYS A 87 -5.36 2.37 18.25
CA LYS A 87 -5.95 1.17 17.63
C LYS A 87 -7.40 1.37 17.14
N SER A 88 -7.72 2.51 16.55
CA SER A 88 -9.00 2.80 15.93
C SER A 88 -9.00 2.14 14.54
N ALA A 89 -10.10 1.46 14.21
CA ALA A 89 -10.11 0.32 13.31
C ALA A 89 -9.76 0.58 11.83
N ASN A 90 -9.39 1.80 11.41
CA ASN A 90 -9.13 2.12 10.00
C ASN A 90 -8.05 3.20 9.77
N ALA A 91 -7.26 3.57 10.79
CA ALA A 91 -6.32 4.70 10.69
C ALA A 91 -4.99 4.38 9.99
N ASP A 92 -4.64 3.09 9.82
CA ASP A 92 -3.44 2.67 9.09
C ASP A 92 -3.71 2.46 7.58
N GLN A 93 -4.96 2.59 7.13
CA GLN A 93 -5.32 2.33 5.73
C GLN A 93 -4.82 3.44 4.79
N VAL A 94 -4.03 3.05 3.79
CA VAL A 94 -3.63 3.92 2.67
C VAL A 94 -4.89 4.53 2.02
N PRO A 95 -5.08 5.85 2.05
CA PRO A 95 -6.28 6.52 1.54
C PRO A 95 -6.37 6.55 0.01
N THR A 96 -5.37 6.00 -0.68
CA THR A 96 -5.19 6.15 -2.13
C THR A 96 -4.89 4.84 -2.83
N TYR A 97 -5.28 4.81 -4.10
CA TYR A 97 -4.95 3.78 -5.07
C TYR A 97 -4.09 4.32 -6.22
N PHE A 98 -3.48 5.51 -6.07
CA PHE A 98 -2.58 6.07 -7.09
C PHE A 98 -1.39 5.16 -7.42
N ASP A 99 -0.97 4.32 -6.48
CA ASP A 99 0.04 3.29 -6.71
C ASP A 99 -0.38 2.24 -7.75
N TYR A 100 -1.69 2.10 -8.00
CA TYR A 100 -2.27 1.25 -9.06
C TYR A 100 -2.68 2.02 -10.32
N VAL A 101 -2.50 3.35 -10.36
CA VAL A 101 -2.74 4.15 -11.56
C VAL A 101 -1.47 4.16 -12.42
N PRO A 102 -1.55 3.84 -13.72
CA PRO A 102 -0.40 3.89 -14.64
C PRO A 102 0.33 5.23 -14.55
N GLN A 103 1.67 5.21 -14.57
CA GLN A 103 2.49 6.40 -14.32
C GLN A 103 2.17 7.58 -15.25
N PHE A 104 1.79 7.30 -16.49
CA PHE A 104 1.41 8.33 -17.48
C PHE A 104 0.13 9.11 -17.11
N LEU A 105 -0.74 8.54 -16.27
CA LEU A 105 -2.03 9.11 -15.88
C LEU A 105 -2.03 9.70 -14.45
N ARG A 106 -0.90 9.62 -13.75
CA ARG A 106 -0.73 10.21 -12.41
C ARG A 106 -0.39 11.68 -12.52
#